data_AF-A0A349SGM8-F1
#
_entry.id   AF-A0A349SGM8-F1
#
_cell.length_a   1.000
_cell.length_b   1.000
_cell.length_c   1.000
_cell.angle_alpha   90.00
_cell.angle_beta   90.00
_cell.angle_gamma   90.00
#
_symmetry.space_group_name_H-M   'P 1'
#
loop_
_entity.id
_entity.type
_entity.pdbx_description
1 polymer ?
#
loop_
_entity_poly.entity_id
_entity_poly.type
_entity_poly.pdbx_seq_one_letter_code
_entity_poly.pdbx_strand_id
1 'polypeptide(L)'
;ASKAASDSAHGIEGSSMVTAMAFNCHDFSIRVSGMGDEWFSAQLPPVAAKLFPDHDDSEIEFMGGESTINETAGLGGFAQAAAFPLQEYQGGSVDKMIQMNLAMYQITLGEHPEYRIPYLSYRGTPTGIDIFRVVESGQTPVMDIGVAGKNGGQIGAGVLTAPLECFQNAATAYRHRYLS
;
A
#
# COMPACT_ATOMS: atom_id res chain seq x y z
N ALA A 1 -2.09 -14.06 -7.29
CA ALA A 1 -0.76 -13.86 -7.89
C ALA A 1 0.14 -13.08 -6.95
N SER A 2 -0.19 -11.83 -6.61
CA SER A 2 0.60 -10.95 -5.75
C SER A 2 0.99 -11.58 -4.41
N LYS A 3 0.04 -12.25 -3.72
CA LYS A 3 0.34 -13.00 -2.48
C LYS A 3 1.45 -14.05 -2.65
N ALA A 4 1.35 -14.89 -3.68
CA ALA A 4 2.35 -15.92 -3.96
C ALA A 4 3.72 -15.31 -4.31
N ALA A 5 3.74 -14.19 -5.04
CA ALA A 5 4.97 -13.46 -5.33
C ALA A 5 5.59 -12.88 -4.05
N SER A 6 4.82 -12.17 -3.22
CA SER A 6 5.32 -11.60 -1.97
C SER A 6 5.77 -12.65 -0.95
N ASP A 7 5.09 -13.80 -0.89
CA ASP A 7 5.47 -14.92 -0.03
C ASP A 7 6.78 -15.58 -0.47
N SER A 8 7.11 -15.55 -1.76
CA SER A 8 8.42 -16.03 -2.24
C SER A 8 9.60 -15.21 -1.72
N ALA A 9 9.34 -13.96 -1.30
CA ALA A 9 10.31 -13.07 -0.69
C ALA A 9 10.19 -13.02 0.85
N HIS A 10 9.33 -13.84 1.46
CA HIS A 10 9.11 -13.88 2.90
C HIS A 10 10.04 -14.87 3.62
N GLY A 11 10.41 -14.57 4.87
CA GLY A 11 11.26 -15.43 5.70
C GLY A 11 12.75 -15.34 5.40
N ILE A 12 13.19 -14.28 4.70
CA ILE A 12 14.61 -14.04 4.42
C ILE A 12 15.21 -13.33 5.64
N GLU A 13 16.13 -14.02 6.32
CA GLU A 13 16.85 -13.47 7.48
C GLU A 13 17.54 -12.14 7.14
N GLY A 14 17.37 -11.14 8.02
CA GLY A 14 17.95 -9.82 7.83
C GLY A 14 17.36 -9.00 6.66
N SER A 15 16.19 -9.39 6.12
CA SER A 15 15.49 -8.58 5.13
C SER A 15 14.50 -7.62 5.79
N SER A 16 14.65 -6.32 5.50
CA SER A 16 13.77 -5.24 5.93
C SER A 16 12.57 -5.01 4.98
N MET A 17 12.41 -5.86 3.96
CA MET A 17 11.34 -5.76 2.98
C MET A 17 9.99 -6.15 3.58
N VAL A 18 8.97 -5.33 3.34
CA VAL A 18 7.56 -5.65 3.61
C VAL A 18 7.07 -6.69 2.61
N THR A 19 6.45 -7.76 3.11
CA THR A 19 5.96 -8.89 2.31
C THR A 19 4.46 -9.12 2.45
N ALA A 20 3.80 -8.42 3.36
CA ALA A 20 2.34 -8.35 3.39
C ALA A 20 1.92 -7.01 3.95
N MET A 21 0.88 -6.45 3.35
CA MET A 21 0.05 -5.39 3.91
C MET A 21 -1.38 -5.91 3.92
N ALA A 22 -2.13 -5.59 4.97
CA ALA A 22 -3.55 -5.92 5.10
C ALA A 22 -4.19 -4.91 6.05
N PHE A 23 -5.50 -4.77 5.97
CA PHE A 23 -6.24 -3.96 6.94
C PHE A 23 -7.58 -4.58 7.26
N ASN A 24 -8.06 -4.27 8.45
CA ASN A 24 -9.41 -4.58 8.90
C ASN A 24 -10.13 -3.28 9.27
N CYS A 25 -11.32 -3.38 9.83
CA CYS A 25 -12.17 -2.23 10.20
C CYS A 25 -11.55 -1.26 11.23
N HIS A 26 -10.40 -1.61 11.81
CA HIS A 26 -9.75 -0.84 12.88
C HIS A 26 -8.28 -0.56 12.56
N ASP A 27 -7.52 -1.58 12.17
CA ASP A 27 -6.06 -1.52 12.04
C ASP A 27 -5.58 -1.79 10.63
N PHE A 28 -4.49 -1.13 10.30
CA PHE A 28 -3.61 -1.47 9.19
C PHE A 28 -2.39 -2.22 9.72
N SER A 29 -2.01 -3.32 9.07
CA SER A 29 -0.94 -4.19 9.52
C SER A 29 0.03 -4.56 8.40
N ILE A 30 1.32 -4.68 8.76
CA ILE A 30 2.37 -5.13 7.86
C ILE A 30 3.12 -6.36 8.40
N ARG A 31 3.67 -7.16 7.49
CA ARG A 31 4.70 -8.16 7.78
C ARG A 31 5.99 -7.82 7.07
N VAL A 32 7.11 -8.05 7.76
CA VAL A 32 8.46 -7.83 7.25
C VAL A 32 9.16 -9.18 7.10
N SER A 33 9.85 -9.40 5.98
CA SER A 33 10.45 -10.68 5.62
C SER A 33 11.36 -11.24 6.72
N GLY A 34 12.27 -10.44 7.24
CA GLY A 34 13.20 -10.83 8.31
C GLY A 34 12.58 -10.90 9.70
N MET A 35 11.30 -10.56 9.87
CA MET A 35 10.61 -10.60 11.17
C MET A 35 9.66 -11.81 11.31
N GLY A 36 9.64 -12.70 10.32
CA GLY A 36 8.82 -13.93 10.35
C GLY A 36 7.31 -13.64 10.34
N ASP A 37 6.57 -14.32 11.22
CA ASP A 37 5.10 -14.23 11.28
C ASP A 37 4.56 -13.05 12.12
N GLU A 38 5.43 -12.20 12.68
CA GLU A 38 5.02 -11.04 13.47
C GLU A 38 4.35 -9.97 12.59
N TRP A 39 3.22 -9.46 13.08
CA TRP A 39 2.48 -8.36 12.47
C TRP A 39 2.69 -7.06 13.25
N PHE A 40 2.99 -5.99 12.53
CA PHE A 40 3.08 -4.64 13.10
C PHE A 40 1.86 -3.85 12.66
N SER A 41 1.08 -3.37 13.62
CA SER A 41 -0.20 -2.72 13.37
C SER A 41 -0.18 -1.25 13.80
N ALA A 42 -1.03 -0.45 13.17
CA ALA A 42 -1.37 0.91 13.57
C ALA A 42 -2.80 1.23 13.15
N GLN A 43 -3.41 2.22 13.80
CA GLN A 43 -4.79 2.61 13.51
C GLN A 43 -4.94 3.05 12.05
N LEU A 44 -5.99 2.54 11.38
CA LEU A 44 -6.30 2.94 10.01
C LEU A 44 -6.71 4.43 9.98
N PRO A 45 -6.19 5.26 9.06
CA PRO A 45 -6.61 6.64 8.96
C PRO A 45 -8.07 6.75 8.46
N PRO A 46 -8.75 7.88 8.74
CA PRO A 46 -10.08 8.15 8.20
C PRO A 46 -10.10 8.03 6.67
N VAL A 47 -11.17 7.44 6.14
CA VAL A 47 -11.31 7.22 4.70
C VAL A 47 -11.80 8.49 4.02
N ALA A 48 -10.95 9.08 3.18
CA ALA A 48 -11.35 10.12 2.24
C ALA A 48 -11.53 9.48 0.85
N ALA A 49 -12.75 9.47 0.34
CA ALA A 49 -13.08 8.79 -0.92
C ALA A 49 -14.13 9.55 -1.73
N LYS A 50 -14.16 9.27 -3.04
CA LYS A 50 -15.23 9.70 -3.92
C LYS A 50 -16.38 8.69 -3.81
N LEU A 51 -17.51 9.15 -3.28
CA LEU A 51 -18.75 8.38 -3.28
C LEU A 51 -19.42 8.44 -4.66
N PHE A 52 -20.11 7.36 -5.00
CA PHE A 52 -20.93 7.29 -6.20
C PHE A 52 -22.19 8.15 -6.05
N PRO A 53 -22.89 8.48 -7.15
CA PRO A 53 -24.16 9.20 -7.08
C PRO A 53 -25.11 8.51 -6.09
N ASP A 54 -25.89 9.32 -5.38
CA ASP A 54 -26.90 8.89 -4.40
C ASP A 54 -26.36 8.25 -3.10
N HIS A 55 -25.04 8.32 -2.84
CA HIS A 55 -24.43 7.88 -1.58
C HIS A 55 -23.81 9.03 -0.77
N ASP A 56 -23.80 8.89 0.57
CA ASP A 56 -23.15 9.83 1.49
C ASP A 56 -22.25 9.15 2.55
N ASP A 57 -21.43 9.97 3.24
CA ASP A 57 -20.42 9.50 4.20
C ASP A 57 -21.03 8.70 5.37
N SER A 58 -22.31 8.88 5.67
CA SER A 58 -22.99 8.14 6.75
C SER A 58 -23.25 6.69 6.39
N GLU A 59 -23.17 6.33 5.11
CA GLU A 59 -23.34 4.96 4.61
C GLU A 59 -22.05 4.15 4.59
N ILE A 60 -20.89 4.79 4.76
CA ILE A 60 -19.59 4.12 4.78
C ILE A 60 -19.55 3.13 5.96
N GLU A 61 -19.31 1.85 5.66
CA GLU A 61 -19.12 0.81 6.66
C GLU A 61 -18.20 -0.27 6.10
N PHE A 62 -17.45 -0.91 7.00
CA PHE A 62 -16.58 -2.05 6.73
C PHE A 62 -15.49 -1.77 5.69
N MET A 63 -14.34 -1.32 6.17
CA MET A 63 -13.12 -1.21 5.37
C MET A 63 -12.16 -2.30 5.84
N GLY A 64 -12.37 -3.53 5.38
CA GLY A 64 -11.43 -4.62 5.57
C GLY A 64 -11.01 -5.19 4.21
N GLY A 65 -9.74 -5.52 4.07
CA GLY A 65 -9.24 -5.98 2.78
C GLY A 65 -7.82 -6.52 2.82
N GLU A 66 -7.61 -7.56 2.02
CA GLU A 66 -6.30 -8.12 1.71
C GLU A 66 -5.79 -7.61 0.36
N SER A 67 -6.55 -6.75 -0.34
CA SER A 67 -6.21 -6.25 -1.67
C SER A 67 -4.89 -5.47 -1.71
N THR A 68 -4.48 -4.90 -0.57
CA THR A 68 -3.19 -4.20 -0.37
C THR A 68 -1.97 -5.10 -0.57
N ILE A 69 -2.19 -6.40 -0.74
CA ILE A 69 -1.17 -7.33 -1.23
C ILE A 69 -0.73 -7.00 -2.66
N ASN A 70 -1.56 -6.33 -3.47
CA ASN A 70 -1.17 -5.87 -4.81
C ASN A 70 -0.13 -4.75 -4.73
N GLU A 71 -0.36 -3.76 -3.88
CA GLU A 71 0.59 -2.68 -3.59
C GLU A 71 1.88 -3.23 -2.99
N THR A 72 1.78 -4.23 -2.12
CA THR A 72 2.94 -4.93 -1.58
C THR A 72 3.82 -5.51 -2.70
N ALA A 73 3.20 -5.99 -3.78
CA ALA A 73 3.86 -6.54 -4.95
C ALA A 73 4.19 -5.49 -6.04
N GLY A 74 4.07 -4.19 -5.75
CA GLY A 74 4.38 -3.11 -6.69
C GLY A 74 3.31 -2.86 -7.76
N LEU A 75 2.05 -3.22 -7.49
CA LEU A 75 0.88 -2.96 -8.36
C LEU A 75 -0.09 -1.97 -7.66
N GLY A 76 -1.29 -1.75 -8.22
CA GLY A 76 -2.30 -0.85 -7.64
C GLY A 76 -1.78 0.58 -7.50
N GLY A 77 -1.79 1.09 -6.26
CA GLY A 77 -1.24 2.42 -5.92
C GLY A 77 0.19 2.67 -6.42
N PHE A 78 1.00 1.62 -6.58
CA PHE A 78 2.39 1.69 -7.04
C PHE A 78 2.52 1.72 -8.57
N ALA A 79 1.42 1.54 -9.30
CA ALA A 79 1.35 1.50 -10.75
C ALA A 79 0.20 2.37 -11.33
N GLN A 80 -0.36 3.29 -10.55
CA GLN A 80 -1.43 4.20 -10.99
C GLN A 80 -1.11 4.97 -12.27
N ALA A 81 0.16 5.31 -12.51
CA ALA A 81 0.58 6.01 -13.72
C ALA A 81 0.45 5.15 -15.00
N ALA A 82 0.07 3.88 -14.89
CA ALA A 82 -0.32 3.02 -15.99
C ALA A 82 -1.85 2.92 -16.20
N ALA A 83 -2.66 3.56 -15.34
CA ALA A 83 -4.11 3.36 -15.26
C ALA A 83 -4.89 4.67 -15.07
N PHE A 84 -4.57 5.72 -15.82
CA PHE A 84 -5.24 7.03 -15.72
C PHE A 84 -6.78 7.03 -15.79
N PRO A 85 -7.47 6.11 -16.49
CA PRO A 85 -8.93 6.03 -16.41
C PRO A 85 -9.49 5.84 -14.99
N LEU A 86 -8.70 5.31 -14.04
CA LEU A 86 -9.10 5.19 -12.64
C LEU A 86 -9.35 6.54 -11.96
N GLN A 87 -8.79 7.64 -12.48
CA GLN A 87 -9.03 8.99 -11.95
C GLN A 87 -10.53 9.32 -11.92
N GLU A 88 -11.29 8.94 -12.95
CA GLU A 88 -12.73 9.21 -12.98
C GLU A 88 -13.48 8.41 -11.91
N TYR A 89 -12.99 7.21 -11.62
CA TYR A 89 -13.57 6.30 -10.65
C TYR A 89 -13.26 6.70 -9.19
N GLN A 90 -12.01 7.05 -8.88
CA GLN A 90 -11.51 7.32 -7.52
C GLN A 90 -11.47 8.81 -7.17
N GLY A 91 -11.63 9.70 -8.16
CA GLY A 91 -11.38 11.13 -8.02
C GLY A 91 -9.89 11.49 -8.13
N GLY A 92 -9.58 12.75 -7.85
CA GLY A 92 -8.21 13.29 -7.93
C GLY A 92 -7.82 13.77 -9.33
N SER A 93 -6.51 13.82 -9.61
CA SER A 93 -5.94 14.28 -10.88
C SER A 93 -4.86 13.33 -11.40
N VAL A 94 -4.69 13.28 -12.72
CA VAL A 94 -3.58 12.56 -13.37
C VAL A 94 -2.23 12.97 -12.78
N ASP A 95 -2.01 14.28 -12.57
CA ASP A 95 -0.78 14.78 -11.95
C ASP A 95 -0.55 14.20 -10.55
N LYS A 96 -1.62 14.08 -9.74
CA LYS A 96 -1.52 13.49 -8.40
C LYS A 96 -1.20 12.00 -8.47
N MET A 97 -1.81 11.25 -9.40
CA MET A 97 -1.48 9.84 -9.63
C MET A 97 -0.01 9.67 -10.02
N ILE A 98 0.52 10.52 -10.90
CA ILE A 98 1.93 10.51 -11.29
C ILE A 98 2.83 10.80 -10.07
N GLN A 99 2.52 11.85 -9.31
CA GLN A 99 3.29 12.22 -8.11
C GLN A 99 3.32 11.10 -7.08
N MET A 100 2.17 10.48 -6.79
CA MET A 100 2.08 9.37 -5.84
C MET A 100 2.89 8.17 -6.33
N ASN A 101 2.79 7.80 -7.61
CA ASN A 101 3.57 6.72 -8.18
C ASN A 101 5.08 7.00 -8.13
N LEU A 102 5.50 8.25 -8.38
CA LEU A 102 6.91 8.66 -8.31
C LEU A 102 7.45 8.61 -6.87
N ALA A 103 6.62 8.98 -5.88
CA ALA A 103 6.98 8.91 -4.48
C ALA A 103 7.24 7.46 -4.01
N MET A 104 6.53 6.47 -4.58
CA MET A 104 6.72 5.07 -4.21
C MET A 104 8.12 4.54 -4.52
N TYR A 105 8.80 5.05 -5.55
CA TYR A 105 10.21 4.68 -5.82
C TYR A 105 11.16 5.05 -4.69
N GLN A 106 10.83 6.05 -3.86
CA GLN A 106 11.68 6.48 -2.74
C GLN A 106 11.68 5.47 -1.59
N ILE A 107 10.61 4.69 -1.47
CA ILE A 107 10.40 3.75 -0.35
C ILE A 107 10.62 2.29 -0.73
N THR A 108 11.00 2.02 -1.98
CA THR A 108 11.18 0.66 -2.51
C THR A 108 12.64 0.29 -2.76
N LEU A 109 12.94 -1.00 -2.73
CA LEU A 109 14.27 -1.58 -2.95
C LEU A 109 14.73 -1.45 -4.41
N GLY A 110 13.81 -1.49 -5.37
CA GLY A 110 14.13 -1.32 -6.77
C GLY A 110 12.89 -1.25 -7.66
N GLU A 111 13.09 -1.54 -8.94
CA GLU A 111 12.04 -1.57 -9.95
C GLU A 111 11.81 -3.01 -10.45
N HIS A 112 10.56 -3.38 -10.73
CA HIS A 112 10.26 -4.69 -11.30
C HIS A 112 10.80 -4.81 -12.74
N PRO A 113 11.48 -5.90 -13.12
CA PRO A 113 12.05 -6.03 -14.46
C PRO A 113 11.00 -6.17 -15.56
N GLU A 114 9.84 -6.76 -15.25
CA GLU A 114 8.77 -7.06 -16.23
C GLU A 114 7.54 -6.14 -16.16
N TYR A 115 7.05 -5.77 -14.97
CA TYR A 115 5.93 -4.84 -14.83
C TYR A 115 6.43 -3.42 -15.11
N ARG A 116 6.07 -2.87 -16.28
CA ARG A 116 6.53 -1.56 -16.74
C ARG A 116 5.39 -0.56 -16.82
N ILE A 117 5.69 0.70 -16.54
CA ILE A 117 4.77 1.84 -16.64
C ILE A 117 5.09 2.62 -17.93
N PRO A 118 4.29 2.53 -19.00
CA PRO A 118 4.60 3.17 -20.28
C PRO A 118 4.79 4.68 -20.17
N TYR A 119 3.93 5.35 -19.39
CA TYR A 119 3.98 6.80 -19.20
C TYR A 119 5.32 7.27 -18.61
N LEU A 120 5.92 6.46 -17.73
CA LEU A 120 7.22 6.74 -17.12
C LEU A 120 8.38 6.19 -17.96
N SER A 121 8.26 6.24 -19.29
CA SER A 121 9.26 5.71 -20.24
C SER A 121 9.59 4.22 -20.00
N TYR A 122 8.57 3.41 -19.67
CA TYR A 122 8.72 1.98 -19.38
C TYR A 122 9.68 1.67 -18.22
N ARG A 123 9.80 2.58 -17.23
CA ARG A 123 10.37 2.23 -15.92
C ARG A 123 9.59 1.09 -15.28
N GLY A 124 10.29 0.24 -14.52
CA GLY A 124 9.66 -0.86 -13.81
C GLY A 124 8.81 -0.34 -12.65
N THR A 125 7.78 -1.06 -12.22
CA THR A 125 7.00 -0.63 -11.06
C THR A 125 7.87 -0.65 -9.80
N PRO A 126 7.73 0.35 -8.90
CA PRO A 126 8.46 0.36 -7.63
C PRO A 126 8.11 -0.89 -6.83
N THR A 127 9.12 -1.66 -6.41
CA THR A 127 8.93 -3.00 -5.82
C THR A 127 9.84 -3.24 -4.62
N GLY A 128 9.30 -3.92 -3.61
CA GLY A 128 9.99 -4.24 -2.37
C GLY A 128 10.01 -3.05 -1.43
N ILE A 129 8.89 -2.77 -0.77
CA ILE A 129 8.78 -1.68 0.20
C ILE A 129 9.77 -1.96 1.34
N ASP A 130 10.63 -0.98 1.66
CA ASP A 130 11.62 -1.08 2.72
C ASP A 130 11.19 -0.27 3.94
N ILE A 131 11.13 -0.91 5.12
CA ILE A 131 10.65 -0.23 6.33
C ILE A 131 11.54 0.95 6.74
N PHE A 132 12.84 0.91 6.48
CA PHE A 132 13.74 2.00 6.86
C PHE A 132 13.57 3.19 5.93
N ARG A 133 13.45 2.98 4.62
CA ARG A 133 13.15 4.06 3.66
C ARG A 133 11.81 4.73 3.94
N VAL A 134 10.79 3.97 4.33
CA VAL A 134 9.51 4.53 4.76
C VAL A 134 9.69 5.44 5.99
N VAL A 135 10.38 4.95 7.03
CA VAL A 135 10.60 5.71 8.27
C VAL A 135 11.48 6.94 8.06
N GLU A 136 12.55 6.84 7.26
CA GLU A 136 13.50 7.92 7.02
C GLU A 136 12.93 9.04 6.16
N SER A 137 12.14 8.69 5.14
CA SER A 137 11.51 9.68 4.26
C SER A 137 10.22 10.27 4.83
N GLY A 138 9.54 9.56 5.73
CA GLY A 138 8.17 9.86 6.17
C GLY A 138 7.11 9.61 5.09
N GLN A 139 7.50 9.15 3.89
CA GLN A 139 6.58 8.76 2.83
C GLN A 139 6.05 7.36 3.13
N THR A 140 4.73 7.17 3.05
CA THR A 140 4.10 5.85 3.26
C THR A 140 3.47 5.31 1.98
N PRO A 141 3.29 3.97 1.89
CA PRO A 141 2.59 3.34 0.77
C PRO A 141 1.21 3.95 0.49
N VAL A 142 0.92 4.19 -0.79
CA VAL A 142 -0.41 4.56 -1.28
C VAL A 142 -1.16 3.32 -1.75
N MET A 143 -2.48 3.28 -1.54
CA MET A 143 -3.33 2.14 -1.81
C MET A 143 -4.62 2.57 -2.50
N ASP A 144 -4.96 1.85 -3.56
CA ASP A 144 -6.25 2.00 -4.23
C ASP A 144 -7.31 1.23 -3.45
N ILE A 145 -8.39 1.90 -3.05
CA ILE A 145 -9.45 1.28 -2.26
C ILE A 145 -10.83 1.45 -2.87
N GLY A 146 -11.66 0.43 -2.72
CA GLY A 146 -13.11 0.53 -2.82
C GLY A 146 -13.70 0.83 -1.45
N VAL A 147 -14.74 1.65 -1.41
CA VAL A 147 -15.48 1.99 -0.19
C VAL A 147 -16.74 1.16 -0.13
N ALA A 148 -16.88 0.35 0.92
CA ALA A 148 -18.06 -0.46 1.14
C ALA A 148 -19.14 0.33 1.89
N GLY A 149 -20.40 -0.01 1.61
CA GLY A 149 -21.56 0.56 2.28
C GLY A 149 -22.17 -0.38 3.31
N LYS A 150 -22.90 0.19 4.28
CA LYS A 150 -23.60 -0.55 5.35
C LYS A 150 -24.50 -1.68 4.88
N ASN A 151 -25.12 -1.47 3.72
CA ASN A 151 -26.05 -2.42 3.14
C ASN A 151 -25.36 -3.43 2.20
N GLY A 152 -24.04 -3.50 2.25
CA GLY A 152 -23.22 -4.26 1.32
C GLY A 152 -23.03 -3.56 -0.02
N GLY A 153 -22.10 -4.08 -0.81
CA GLY A 153 -21.72 -3.47 -2.09
C GLY A 153 -20.78 -2.29 -1.93
N GLN A 154 -20.26 -1.84 -3.07
CA GLN A 154 -19.33 -0.72 -3.14
C GLN A 154 -20.09 0.57 -3.44
N ILE A 155 -19.89 1.58 -2.59
CA ILE A 155 -20.56 2.88 -2.66
C ILE A 155 -19.61 4.01 -3.07
N GLY A 156 -18.32 3.71 -3.21
CA GLY A 156 -17.32 4.68 -3.61
C GLY A 156 -15.95 4.06 -3.87
N ALA A 157 -14.99 4.90 -4.21
CA ALA A 157 -13.60 4.51 -4.38
C ALA A 157 -12.66 5.68 -4.06
N GLY A 158 -11.41 5.38 -3.72
CA GLY A 158 -10.46 6.42 -3.35
C GLY A 158 -9.04 5.89 -3.19
N VAL A 159 -8.22 6.73 -2.58
CA VAL A 159 -6.82 6.44 -2.29
C VAL A 159 -6.59 6.62 -0.80
N LEU A 160 -5.93 5.64 -0.17
CA LEU A 160 -5.47 5.72 1.21
C LEU A 160 -3.94 5.68 1.27
N THR A 161 -3.41 6.21 2.36
CA THR A 161 -2.00 6.08 2.72
C THR A 161 -1.87 5.19 3.95
N ALA A 162 -0.92 4.26 3.96
CA ALA A 162 -0.65 3.45 5.14
C ALA A 162 -0.20 4.33 6.32
N PRO A 163 -0.60 4.02 7.56
CA PRO A 163 -0.14 4.75 8.74
C PRO A 163 1.36 4.50 8.97
N LEU A 164 2.12 5.55 9.27
CA LEU A 164 3.56 5.47 9.45
C LEU A 164 3.98 4.63 10.67
N GLU A 165 3.16 4.62 11.71
CA GLU A 165 3.47 4.01 13.01
C GLU A 165 3.77 2.51 12.91
N CYS A 166 3.07 1.76 12.05
CA CYS A 166 3.34 0.32 11.91
C CYS A 166 4.76 0.06 11.35
N PHE A 167 5.26 0.94 10.48
CA PHE A 167 6.63 0.86 9.96
C PHE A 167 7.67 1.27 11.02
N GLN A 168 7.36 2.26 11.86
CA GLN A 168 8.23 2.66 12.97
C GLN A 168 8.36 1.54 14.02
N ASN A 169 7.25 0.88 14.34
CA ASN A 169 7.23 -0.27 15.23
C ASN A 169 8.05 -1.43 14.66
N ALA A 170 7.86 -1.74 13.38
CA ALA A 170 8.64 -2.76 12.68
C ALA A 170 10.15 -2.45 12.66
N ALA A 171 10.52 -1.20 12.34
CA ALA A 171 11.93 -0.78 12.30
C ALA A 171 12.60 -0.85 13.68
N THR A 172 11.86 -0.54 14.74
CA THR A 172 12.33 -0.65 16.13
C THR A 172 12.57 -2.11 16.52
N ALA A 173 11.59 -2.98 16.27
CA ALA A 173 11.73 -4.42 16.53
C ALA A 173 12.87 -5.04 15.70
N TYR A 174 13.01 -4.64 14.43
CA TYR A 174 14.10 -5.08 13.57
C TYR A 174 15.47 -4.72 14.16
N ARG A 175 15.66 -3.46 14.59
CA ARG A 175 16.92 -3.01 15.22
C ARG A 175 17.26 -3.82 16.46
N HIS A 176 16.26 -4.12 17.30
CA HIS A 176 16.45 -4.98 18.47
C HIS A 176 16.81 -6.43 18.13
N ARG A 177 16.44 -6.92 16.94
CA ARG A 177 16.74 -8.31 16.54
C ARG A 177 18.11 -8.45 15.87
N TYR A 178 18.49 -7.49 15.03
CA TYR A 178 19.63 -7.64 14.12
C TYR A 178 20.80 -6.69 14.38
N LEU A 179 20.60 -5.63 15.16
CA LEU A 179 21.59 -4.55 15.33
C LEU A 179 21.95 -4.29 16.80
N SER A 180 21.41 -5.07 17.73
CA SER A 180 21.74 -5.04 19.16
C SER A 180 22.88 -5.99 19.52
#